data_AF-A0A1E5NXY1-F1
#
_entry.id   AF-A0A1E5NXY1-F1
#
_cell.length_a   1.000
_cell.length_b   1.000
_cell.length_c   1.000
_cell.angle_alpha   90.00
_cell.angle_beta   90.00
_cell.angle_gamma   90.00
#
_symmetry.space_group_name_H-M   'P 1'
#
loop_
_entity.id
_entity.type
_entity.pdbx_description
1 polymer ?
#
loop_
_entity_poly.entity_id
_entity_poly.type
_entity_poly.pdbx_seq_one_letter_code
_entity_poly.pdbx_strand_id
1 'polypeptide(L)'
;MPFTVTGTFDDGAAYQVRVTGQADRPVIGSSRAAALFGLTRGRPIPLSPTGPVREVSPTDEETVLAVLQAYTRVLETGPGAPRRAVVPGEH
;
A
#
# COMPACT_ATOMS: atom_id res chain seq x y z
N MET A 1 4.64 2.69 -12.15
CA MET A 1 5.32 4.01 -12.14
C MET A 1 5.38 4.46 -10.70
N PRO A 2 6.55 4.88 -10.17
CA PRO A 2 6.66 5.10 -8.74
C PRO A 2 5.78 6.27 -8.28
N PHE A 3 4.91 6.03 -7.30
CA PHE A 3 3.98 7.00 -6.74
C PHE A 3 4.16 7.12 -5.23
N THR A 4 3.70 8.22 -4.66
CA THR A 4 3.77 8.47 -3.22
C THR A 4 2.47 8.03 -2.54
N VAL A 5 2.55 7.53 -1.32
CA VAL A 5 1.42 7.20 -0.46
C VAL A 5 1.64 7.88 0.88
N THR A 6 0.68 8.69 1.30
CA THR A 6 0.64 9.31 2.62
C THR A 6 -0.46 8.64 3.44
N GLY A 7 -0.16 8.28 4.67
CA GLY A 7 -1.11 7.61 5.56
C GLY A 7 -0.72 7.70 7.02
N THR A 8 -1.47 7.01 7.87
CA THR A 8 -1.17 6.87 9.30
C THR A 8 -1.20 5.41 9.70
N PHE A 9 -0.28 5.01 10.58
CA PHE A 9 -0.33 3.72 11.25
C PHE A 9 -1.47 3.68 12.29
N ASP A 10 -1.80 2.49 12.79
CA ASP A 10 -2.80 2.28 13.84
C ASP A 10 -2.50 3.08 15.13
N ASP A 11 -1.22 3.22 15.46
CA ASP A 11 -0.69 4.05 16.56
C ASP A 11 -0.83 5.58 16.32
N GLY A 12 -1.42 6.00 15.19
CA GLY A 12 -1.61 7.40 14.82
C GLY A 12 -0.38 8.06 14.17
N ALA A 13 0.77 7.38 14.14
CA ALA A 13 1.99 7.90 13.50
C ALA A 13 1.78 8.10 11.99
N ALA A 14 1.94 9.34 11.51
CA ALA A 14 1.89 9.67 10.09
C ALA A 14 3.13 9.15 9.35
N TYR A 15 2.94 8.77 8.09
CA TYR A 15 4.01 8.37 7.20
C TYR A 15 3.78 8.87 5.79
N GLN A 16 4.88 9.04 5.07
CA GLN A 16 4.90 9.22 3.63
C GLN A 16 5.90 8.24 3.04
N VAL A 17 5.45 7.42 2.09
CA VAL A 17 6.30 6.44 1.41
C VAL A 17 6.18 6.59 -0.09
N ARG A 18 7.24 6.25 -0.81
CA ARG A 18 7.21 6.11 -2.26
C ARG A 18 7.20 4.63 -2.61
N VAL A 19 6.16 4.21 -3.31
CA VAL A 19 6.06 2.89 -3.93
C VAL A 19 6.94 2.90 -5.18
N THR A 20 7.81 1.92 -5.33
CA THR A 20 8.84 1.90 -6.39
C THR A 20 8.57 0.85 -7.47
N GLY A 21 7.77 -0.17 -7.17
CA GLY A 21 7.62 -1.37 -8.01
C GLY A 21 8.88 -2.24 -8.08
N GLN A 22 9.84 -2.08 -7.17
CA GLN A 22 11.09 -2.85 -7.14
C GLN A 22 10.97 -4.05 -6.19
N ALA A 23 11.42 -5.22 -6.64
CA ALA A 23 11.32 -6.47 -5.87
C ALA A 23 12.06 -6.42 -4.52
N ASP A 24 13.19 -5.72 -4.49
CA ASP A 24 14.07 -5.61 -3.31
C ASP A 24 13.65 -4.46 -2.38
N ARG A 25 13.04 -3.40 -2.94
CA ARG A 25 12.62 -2.21 -2.19
C ARG A 25 11.24 -1.73 -2.65
N PRO A 26 10.16 -2.46 -2.34
CA PRO A 26 8.81 -2.10 -2.81
C PRO A 26 8.38 -0.70 -2.38
N VAL A 27 8.83 -0.26 -1.19
CA VAL A 27 8.60 1.08 -0.65
C VAL A 27 9.90 1.69 -0.10
N ILE A 28 10.00 3.01 -0.18
CA ILE A 28 11.06 3.81 0.44
C ILE A 28 10.44 4.97 1.25
N GLY A 29 11.15 5.49 2.24
CA GLY A 29 10.70 6.60 3.08
C GLY A 29 10.14 6.20 4.46
N SER A 30 9.89 4.90 4.70
CA SER A 30 9.53 4.39 6.02
C SER A 30 9.97 2.94 6.21
N SER A 31 10.81 2.70 7.22
CA SER A 31 11.28 1.36 7.59
C SER A 31 10.14 0.48 8.10
N ARG A 32 9.13 1.06 8.79
CA ARG A 32 7.94 0.31 9.24
C ARG A 32 7.12 -0.18 8.05
N ALA A 33 6.89 0.70 7.06
CA ALA A 33 6.17 0.30 5.86
C ALA A 33 6.94 -0.79 5.09
N ALA A 34 8.27 -0.69 4.98
CA ALA A 34 9.10 -1.73 4.36
C ALA A 34 9.01 -3.08 5.11
N ALA A 35 9.02 -3.04 6.45
CA ALA A 35 8.87 -4.23 7.28
C ALA A 35 7.50 -4.92 7.09
N LEU A 36 6.41 -4.17 6.87
CA LEU A 36 5.09 -4.76 6.57
C LEU A 36 5.14 -5.66 5.34
N PHE A 37 5.87 -5.28 4.29
CA PHE A 37 6.04 -6.10 3.09
C PHE A 37 6.88 -7.36 3.35
N GLY A 38 7.89 -7.26 4.20
CA GLY A 38 8.65 -8.43 4.64
C GLY A 38 7.76 -9.47 5.34
N LEU A 39 6.78 -9.03 6.12
CA LEU A 39 5.86 -9.91 6.87
C LEU A 39 4.70 -10.46 6.02
N THR A 40 4.31 -9.74 4.96
CA THR A 40 3.11 -10.04 4.16
C THR A 40 3.42 -10.65 2.80
N ARG A 41 4.69 -10.69 2.37
CA ARG A 41 5.11 -11.26 1.08
C ARG A 41 4.57 -12.69 0.88
N GLY A 42 3.99 -12.95 -0.29
CA GLY A 42 3.41 -14.26 -0.63
C GLY A 42 2.11 -14.58 0.11
N ARG A 43 1.59 -13.69 0.96
CA ARG A 43 0.26 -13.86 1.54
C ARG A 43 -0.81 -13.40 0.55
N PRO A 44 -2.00 -14.03 0.56
CA PRO A 44 -3.14 -13.52 -0.18
C PRO A 44 -3.61 -12.19 0.43
N ILE A 45 -3.85 -11.20 -0.43
CA ILE A 45 -4.44 -9.92 -0.05
C ILE A 45 -5.61 -9.56 -0.97
N PRO A 46 -6.78 -9.19 -0.43
CA PRO A 46 -7.85 -8.62 -1.23
C PRO A 46 -7.39 -7.25 -1.73
N LEU A 47 -7.45 -7.04 -3.04
CA LEU A 47 -7.06 -5.76 -3.58
C LEU A 47 -8.08 -4.65 -3.24
N SER A 48 -9.37 -5.02 -3.13
CA SER A 48 -10.53 -4.19 -2.69
C SER A 48 -11.34 -4.98 -1.67
N PRO A 49 -12.21 -4.32 -0.88
CA PRO A 49 -13.18 -4.99 -0.01
C PRO A 49 -13.97 -6.13 -0.69
N THR A 50 -14.34 -5.94 -1.95
CA THR A 50 -15.08 -6.92 -2.78
C THR A 50 -14.28 -7.36 -4.02
N GLY A 51 -12.98 -7.05 -4.07
CA GLY A 51 -12.15 -7.28 -5.24
C GLY A 51 -11.52 -8.66 -5.31
N PRO A 52 -10.81 -8.94 -6.41
CA PRO A 52 -10.01 -10.14 -6.51
C PRO A 52 -8.92 -10.16 -5.44
N VAL A 53 -8.64 -11.36 -4.94
CA VAL A 53 -7.52 -11.64 -4.04
C VAL A 53 -6.30 -11.96 -4.90
N ARG A 54 -5.16 -11.36 -4.56
CA ARG A 54 -3.87 -11.65 -5.19
C ARG A 54 -2.80 -11.92 -4.14
N GLU A 55 -1.76 -12.65 -4.50
CA GLU A 55 -0.59 -12.79 -3.65
C GLU A 55 0.19 -11.48 -3.61
N VAL A 56 0.62 -11.08 -2.41
CA VAL A 56 1.43 -9.88 -2.21
C VAL A 56 2.76 -10.04 -2.94
N SER A 57 2.98 -9.18 -3.94
CA SER A 57 4.21 -9.14 -4.72
C SER A 57 4.85 -7.75 -4.64
N PRO A 58 6.13 -7.63 -4.26
CA PRO A 58 6.80 -6.34 -4.12
C PRO A 58 6.97 -5.59 -5.46
N THR A 59 6.83 -6.28 -6.59
CA THR A 59 6.86 -5.68 -7.94
C THR A 59 5.47 -5.28 -8.43
N ASP A 60 4.40 -5.77 -7.79
CA ASP A 60 3.03 -5.45 -8.17
C ASP A 60 2.52 -4.29 -7.31
N GLU A 61 2.54 -3.11 -7.93
CA GLU A 61 2.18 -1.84 -7.30
C GLU A 61 0.76 -1.83 -6.69
N GLU A 62 -0.17 -2.60 -7.26
CA GLU A 62 -1.53 -2.73 -6.71
C GLU A 62 -1.55 -3.52 -5.41
N THR A 63 -0.85 -4.66 -5.36
CA THR A 63 -0.73 -5.43 -4.12
C THR A 63 0.02 -4.65 -3.04
N VAL A 64 1.02 -3.86 -3.42
CA VAL A 64 1.75 -3.00 -2.48
C VAL A 64 0.82 -1.98 -1.85
N LEU A 65 0.00 -1.31 -2.66
CA LEU A 65 -0.99 -0.37 -2.16
C LEU A 65 -2.08 -1.06 -1.34
N ALA A 66 -2.51 -2.27 -1.73
CA ALA A 66 -3.50 -3.04 -0.97
C ALA A 66 -3.00 -3.39 0.44
N VAL A 67 -1.72 -3.74 0.61
CA VAL A 67 -1.12 -3.98 1.93
C VAL A 67 -1.18 -2.71 2.77
N LEU A 68 -0.79 -1.56 2.21
CA LEU A 68 -0.87 -0.31 2.94
C LEU A 68 -2.31 -0.01 3.38
N GLN A 69 -3.30 -0.20 2.51
CA GLN A 69 -4.72 0.00 2.87
C GLN A 69 -5.25 -0.99 3.90
N ALA A 70 -4.76 -2.24 3.90
CA ALA A 70 -5.22 -3.28 4.82
C ALA A 70 -4.65 -3.13 6.22
N TYR A 71 -3.41 -2.64 6.35
CA TYR A 71 -2.68 -2.58 7.62
C TYR A 71 -2.49 -1.15 8.16
N THR A 72 -2.83 -0.13 7.37
CA THR A 72 -2.69 1.28 7.74
C THR A 72 -3.84 2.08 7.16
N ARG A 73 -4.02 3.32 7.65
CA ARG A 73 -4.99 4.25 7.09
C ARG A 73 -4.33 5.10 6.02
N VAL A 74 -4.53 4.74 4.76
CA VAL A 74 -4.08 5.56 3.62
C VAL A 74 -4.95 6.82 3.52
N LEU A 75 -4.32 7.98 3.47
CA LEU A 75 -5.00 9.29 3.40
C LEU A 75 -4.93 9.88 1.99
N GLU A 76 -3.78 9.76 1.33
CA GLU A 76 -3.56 10.31 -0.01
C GLU A 76 -2.64 9.42 -0.83
N THR A 77 -2.90 9.33 -2.13
CA THR A 77 -2.01 8.69 -3.10
C THR A 77 -1.64 9.67 -4.21
N GLY A 78 -0.35 9.78 -4.50
CA GLY A 78 0.18 10.67 -5.52
C GLY A 78 -0.14 10.22 -6.95
N PRO A 79 0.17 11.08 -7.95
CA PRO A 79 -0.07 10.78 -9.35
C PRO A 79 0.65 9.52 -9.80
N GLY A 80 -0.04 8.67 -10.57
CA GLY A 80 0.48 7.37 -11.03
C GLY A 80 0.16 6.19 -10.12
N ALA A 81 -0.49 6.42 -8.97
CA ALA A 81 -1.07 5.35 -8.18
C ALA A 81 -2.12 4.57 -9.00
N PRO A 82 -2.19 3.23 -8.87
CA PRO A 82 -3.21 2.46 -9.54
C PRO A 82 -4.59 3.01 -9.13
N ARG A 83 -5.40 3.35 -10.13
CA ARG A 83 -6.74 3.90 -9.93
C ARG A 83 -7.63 2.81 -9.32
N ARG A 84 -7.63 2.72 -8.00
CA ARG A 84 -8.75 2.17 -7.27
C ARG A 84 -9.68 3.30 -6.95
N ALA A 85 -10.97 3.09 -7.24
CA ALA A 85 -12.04 3.96 -6.81
C ALA A 85 -11.82 4.23 -5.31
N VAL A 86 -11.38 5.44 -5.00
CA VAL A 86 -11.57 6.04 -3.68
C VAL A 86 -13.02 5.75 -3.36
N VAL A 87 -13.30 4.87 -2.41
CA VAL A 87 -14.63 4.84 -1.83
C VAL A 87 -14.75 6.19 -1.13
N PRO A 88 -15.53 7.15 -1.65
CA PRO A 88 -15.87 8.31 -0.87
C PRO A 88 -16.94 7.79 0.08
N GLY A 89 -16.55 7.41 1.29
CA GLY A 89 -17.53 6.99 2.27
C GLY A 89 -16.93 6.92 3.66
N GLU A 90 -17.47 7.56 4.68
CA GLU A 90 -18.59 8.50 4.77
C GLU A 90 -18.34 9.43 5.97
N HIS A 91 -19.12 10.50 6.00
CA HIS A 91 -19.32 11.56 7.00
C HIS A 91 -18.93 11.29 8.46
#